data_AF-A0A920SW23-F1
#
_entry.id   AF-A0A920SW23-F1
#
_cell.length_a   1.000
_cell.length_b   1.000
_cell.length_c   1.000
_cell.angle_alpha   90.00
_cell.angle_beta   90.00
_cell.angle_gamma   90.00
#
_symmetry.space_group_name_H-M   'P 1'
#
loop_
_entity.id
_entity.type
_entity.pdbx_description
1 polymer ?
#
loop_
_entity_poly.entity_id
_entity_poly.type
_entity_poly.pdbx_seq_one_letter_code
_entity_poly.pdbx_strand_id
1 'polypeptide(L)'
;MVLEGPNADFPYLMSDYHLGICPANDDGTIDTQSGLGTAGYKLESFDPGVRTYAVRNPNYWKSGRAHFDAIETLFVSDTGARENGLMSDELDVISSPNLATASRLGKRPGIDVFYTNGNQHCTLPMLNNVAPFGDNNAVMALKYAIDRQEWLEKIWFGYASLGNDVPIGPANQFRATNDEIPQREYDLDKAKYYLNSRSF
;
A
#
# COMPACT_ATOMS: atom_id res chain seq x y z
N MET A 1 -27.88 -11.57 -7.00
CA MET A 1 -27.27 -11.68 -5.66
C MET A 1 -28.27 -11.15 -4.64
N VAL A 2 -28.50 -11.88 -3.55
CA VAL A 2 -29.35 -11.47 -2.42
C VAL A 2 -28.50 -11.54 -1.17
N LEU A 3 -28.46 -10.46 -0.38
CA LEU A 3 -27.73 -10.42 0.88
C LEU A 3 -28.59 -11.03 2.00
N GLU A 4 -27.97 -11.75 2.93
CA GLU A 4 -28.65 -12.29 4.12
C GLU A 4 -29.00 -11.21 5.15
N GLY A 5 -28.40 -10.03 5.03
CA GLY A 5 -28.65 -8.88 5.88
C GLY A 5 -28.12 -7.58 5.27
N PRO A 6 -28.46 -6.42 5.85
CA PRO A 6 -27.95 -5.14 5.38
C PRO A 6 -26.42 -5.07 5.53
N ASN A 7 -25.73 -4.62 4.48
CA ASN A 7 -24.29 -4.40 4.49
C ASN A 7 -23.98 -3.04 3.84
N ALA A 8 -23.55 -2.08 4.65
CA ALA A 8 -23.23 -0.72 4.19
C ALA A 8 -22.00 -0.66 3.28
N ASP A 9 -21.08 -1.62 3.42
CA ASP A 9 -19.84 -1.67 2.64
C ASP A 9 -20.02 -2.38 1.29
N PHE A 10 -21.18 -2.99 1.04
CA PHE A 10 -21.42 -3.79 -0.16
C PHE A 10 -21.08 -3.05 -1.48
N PRO A 11 -21.47 -1.78 -1.70
CA PRO A 11 -21.06 -1.05 -2.90
C PRO A 11 -19.54 -0.87 -3.03
N TYR A 12 -18.82 -0.68 -1.93
CA TYR A 12 -17.36 -0.57 -1.92
C TYR A 12 -16.71 -1.94 -2.21
N LEU A 13 -17.24 -3.01 -1.62
CA LEU A 13 -16.78 -4.38 -1.89
C LEU A 13 -16.87 -4.73 -3.37
N MET A 14 -17.95 -4.32 -4.06
CA MET A 14 -18.10 -4.55 -5.50
C MET A 14 -17.12 -3.78 -6.38
N SER A 15 -16.33 -2.88 -5.82
CA SER A 15 -15.23 -2.19 -6.50
C SER A 15 -13.85 -2.78 -6.20
N ASP A 16 -13.78 -3.80 -5.34
CA ASP A 16 -12.52 -4.40 -4.92
C ASP A 16 -11.85 -5.17 -6.08
N TYR A 17 -10.53 -5.02 -6.20
CA TYR A 17 -9.76 -5.57 -7.31
C TYR A 17 -9.70 -7.12 -7.29
N HIS A 18 -9.98 -7.77 -6.17
CA HIS A 18 -10.08 -9.23 -6.09
C HIS A 18 -11.35 -9.77 -6.77
N LEU A 19 -12.33 -8.91 -7.07
CA LEU A 19 -13.60 -9.28 -7.72
C LEU A 19 -13.62 -8.91 -9.22
N GLY A 20 -12.47 -9.02 -9.88
CA GLY A 20 -12.37 -8.85 -11.32
C GLY A 20 -13.31 -9.79 -12.10
N ILE A 21 -13.88 -9.29 -13.19
CA ILE A 21 -14.75 -10.08 -14.08
C ILE A 21 -13.89 -10.76 -15.14
N CYS A 22 -13.86 -12.09 -15.11
CA CYS A 22 -13.16 -12.94 -16.07
C CYS A 22 -14.16 -13.79 -16.87
N PRO A 23 -13.73 -14.41 -17.99
CA PRO A 23 -14.54 -15.40 -18.68
C PRO A 23 -14.94 -16.56 -17.76
N ALA A 24 -16.08 -17.17 -18.06
CA ALA A 24 -16.49 -18.41 -17.42
C ALA A 24 -15.97 -19.61 -18.23
N ASN A 25 -15.57 -20.66 -17.52
CA ASN A 25 -15.42 -22.00 -18.08
C ASN A 25 -16.79 -22.58 -18.47
N ASP A 26 -16.80 -23.66 -19.25
CA ASP A 26 -18.03 -24.35 -19.66
C ASP A 26 -18.89 -24.85 -18.47
N ASP A 27 -18.25 -25.12 -17.32
CA ASP A 27 -18.90 -25.55 -16.08
C ASP A 27 -19.42 -24.37 -15.21
N GLY A 28 -19.26 -23.13 -15.68
CA GLY A 28 -19.68 -21.91 -14.99
C GLY A 28 -18.70 -21.40 -13.93
N THR A 29 -17.55 -22.06 -13.73
CA THR A 29 -16.47 -21.54 -12.87
C THR A 29 -15.69 -20.43 -13.57
N ILE A 30 -14.89 -19.66 -12.81
CA ILE A 30 -14.10 -18.55 -13.34
C ILE A 30 -12.83 -19.09 -14.00
N ASP A 31 -12.56 -18.69 -15.24
CA ASP A 31 -11.29 -18.96 -15.92
C ASP A 31 -10.23 -17.93 -15.48
N THR A 32 -9.47 -18.28 -14.45
CA THR A 32 -8.39 -17.44 -13.90
C THR A 32 -7.09 -17.53 -14.69
N GLN A 33 -6.94 -18.50 -15.60
CA GLN A 33 -5.70 -18.75 -16.32
C GLN A 33 -5.67 -18.15 -17.72
N SER A 34 -6.84 -17.82 -18.29
CA SER A 34 -6.93 -17.21 -19.63
C SER A 34 -6.12 -15.92 -19.81
N GLY A 35 -5.85 -15.18 -18.73
CA GLY A 35 -5.29 -13.82 -18.80
C GLY A 35 -6.24 -12.80 -19.47
N LEU A 36 -7.48 -13.19 -19.72
CA LEU A 36 -8.49 -12.36 -20.38
C LEU A 36 -9.28 -11.56 -19.34
N GLY A 37 -9.57 -10.32 -19.69
CA GLY A 37 -10.42 -9.43 -18.90
C GLY A 37 -11.06 -8.37 -19.78
N THR A 38 -11.76 -7.43 -19.16
CA THR A 38 -12.50 -6.36 -19.86
C THR A 38 -11.76 -5.02 -19.85
N ALA A 39 -10.49 -5.03 -19.44
CA ALA A 39 -9.66 -3.84 -19.27
C ALA A 39 -9.21 -3.23 -20.62
N GLY A 40 -8.67 -2.01 -20.53
CA GLY A 40 -8.14 -1.27 -21.68
C GLY A 40 -6.84 -1.81 -22.26
N TYR A 41 -6.19 -2.74 -21.55
CA TYR A 41 -5.01 -3.46 -22.02
C TYR A 41 -5.23 -4.96 -21.79
N LYS A 42 -4.76 -5.77 -22.73
CA LYS A 42 -4.78 -7.24 -22.67
C LYS A 42 -3.39 -7.73 -22.32
N LEU A 43 -3.31 -8.76 -21.48
CA LEU A 43 -2.05 -9.42 -21.18
C LEU A 43 -1.54 -10.12 -22.45
N GLU A 44 -0.31 -9.82 -22.85
CA GLU A 44 0.37 -10.43 -24.01
C GLU A 44 1.42 -11.46 -23.53
N SER A 45 2.19 -11.11 -22.50
CA SER A 45 3.10 -12.05 -21.84
C SER A 45 3.28 -11.73 -20.36
N PHE A 46 3.53 -12.77 -19.56
CA PHE A 46 3.83 -12.66 -18.14
C PHE A 46 4.95 -13.62 -17.75
N ASP A 47 6.09 -13.04 -17.37
CA ASP A 47 7.26 -13.74 -16.87
C ASP A 47 7.38 -13.40 -15.37
N PRO A 48 6.94 -14.30 -14.47
CA PRO A 48 6.90 -14.01 -13.02
C PRO A 48 8.25 -13.55 -12.49
N GLY A 49 8.27 -12.39 -11.83
CA GLY A 49 9.49 -11.79 -11.28
C GLY A 49 10.41 -11.16 -12.32
N VAL A 50 9.99 -11.03 -13.57
CA VAL A 50 10.78 -10.42 -14.66
C VAL A 50 9.98 -9.32 -15.35
N ARG A 51 8.84 -9.66 -15.97
CA ARG A 51 8.13 -8.76 -16.89
C ARG A 51 6.65 -9.08 -17.00
N THR A 52 5.83 -8.04 -17.01
CA THR A 52 4.45 -8.10 -17.51
C THR A 52 4.36 -7.21 -18.75
N TYR A 53 3.97 -7.78 -19.89
CA TYR A 53 3.76 -7.04 -21.12
C TYR A 53 2.28 -7.09 -21.51
N ALA A 54 1.67 -5.93 -21.66
CA ALA A 54 0.25 -5.79 -22.00
C ALA A 54 0.07 -4.84 -23.18
N VAL A 55 -0.78 -5.21 -24.14
CA VAL A 55 -1.05 -4.42 -25.35
C VAL A 55 -2.44 -3.80 -25.28
N ARG A 56 -2.65 -2.65 -25.93
CA ARG A 56 -3.95 -1.97 -25.95
C ARG A 56 -5.05 -2.91 -26.43
N ASN A 57 -6.17 -2.93 -25.73
CA ASN A 57 -7.37 -3.64 -26.16
C ASN A 57 -8.14 -2.78 -27.18
N PRO A 58 -8.16 -3.15 -28.48
CA PRO A 58 -8.86 -2.36 -29.49
C PRO A 58 -10.39 -2.35 -29.27
N ASN A 59 -10.91 -3.31 -28.50
CA ASN A 59 -12.33 -3.45 -28.20
C ASN A 59 -12.70 -2.90 -26.81
N TYR A 60 -11.86 -2.04 -26.22
CA TYR A 60 -12.15 -1.50 -24.91
C TYR A 60 -13.42 -0.63 -24.95
N TRP A 61 -14.38 -0.96 -24.09
CA TRP A 61 -15.71 -0.37 -24.09
C TRP A 61 -15.73 1.12 -23.71
N LYS A 62 -14.71 1.60 -22.97
CA LYS A 62 -14.66 2.97 -22.46
C LYS A 62 -13.89 3.86 -23.44
N SER A 63 -14.61 4.74 -24.12
CA SER A 63 -14.02 5.71 -25.04
C SER A 63 -13.07 6.70 -24.33
N GLY A 64 -12.07 7.19 -25.08
CA GLY A 64 -11.11 8.18 -24.57
C GLY A 64 -10.19 7.67 -23.46
N ARG A 65 -9.87 6.37 -23.45
CA ARG A 65 -9.01 5.72 -22.45
C ARG A 65 -7.98 4.79 -23.11
N ALA A 66 -7.10 4.21 -22.30
CA ALA A 66 -6.01 3.31 -22.71
C ALA A 66 -5.16 3.93 -23.81
N HIS A 67 -4.41 4.98 -23.47
CA HIS A 67 -3.78 5.89 -24.43
C HIS A 67 -2.48 5.38 -25.06
N PHE A 68 -1.84 4.36 -24.48
CA PHE A 68 -0.59 3.78 -24.98
C PHE A 68 -0.87 2.55 -25.84
N ASP A 69 0.06 2.22 -26.74
CA ASP A 69 -0.05 1.02 -27.57
C ASP A 69 0.28 -0.25 -26.76
N ALA A 70 1.20 -0.13 -25.81
CA ALA A 70 1.55 -1.17 -24.87
C ALA A 70 1.98 -0.57 -23.53
N ILE A 71 1.97 -1.41 -22.49
CA ILE A 71 2.54 -1.16 -21.18
C ILE A 71 3.48 -2.33 -20.87
N GLU A 72 4.71 -1.98 -20.56
CA GLU A 72 5.73 -2.90 -20.08
C GLU A 72 6.04 -2.61 -18.62
N THR A 73 5.77 -3.57 -17.75
CA THR A 73 6.09 -3.47 -16.32
C THR A 73 7.24 -4.41 -16.03
N LEU A 74 8.41 -3.85 -15.70
CA LEU A 74 9.61 -4.59 -15.35
C LEU A 74 9.72 -4.80 -13.84
N PHE A 75 10.11 -6.00 -13.43
CA PHE A 75 10.52 -6.26 -12.06
C PHE A 75 12.01 -5.93 -11.91
N VAL A 76 12.29 -4.79 -11.28
CA VAL A 76 13.65 -4.36 -10.94
C VAL A 76 13.71 -4.21 -9.43
N SER A 77 14.40 -5.13 -8.75
CA SER A 77 14.45 -5.17 -7.28
C SER A 77 15.29 -4.03 -6.69
N ASP A 78 16.41 -3.70 -7.32
CA ASP A 78 17.32 -2.65 -6.86
C ASP A 78 16.76 -1.25 -7.14
N THR A 79 16.64 -0.44 -6.08
CA THR A 79 16.11 0.93 -6.17
C THR A 79 17.03 1.84 -6.98
N GLY A 80 18.35 1.70 -6.86
CA GLY A 80 19.31 2.50 -7.62
C GLY A 80 19.23 2.26 -9.11
N ALA A 81 19.05 1.00 -9.52
CA ALA A 81 18.83 0.61 -10.91
C ALA A 81 17.53 1.23 -11.48
N ARG A 82 16.43 1.21 -10.71
CA ARG A 82 15.18 1.90 -11.10
C ARG A 82 15.40 3.40 -11.31
N GLU A 83 16.05 4.07 -10.34
CA GLU A 83 16.31 5.50 -10.44
C GLU A 83 17.24 5.83 -11.62
N ASN A 84 18.26 5.02 -11.88
CA ASN A 84 19.15 5.20 -13.02
C ASN A 84 18.40 5.03 -14.35
N GLY A 85 17.57 4.00 -14.49
CA GLY A 85 16.76 3.78 -15.68
C GLY A 85 15.79 4.92 -15.96
N LEU A 86 15.19 5.50 -14.92
CA LEU A 86 14.39 6.73 -15.04
C LEU A 86 15.25 7.92 -15.51
N MET A 87 16.44 8.09 -14.93
CA MET A 87 17.32 9.21 -15.27
C MET A 87 17.96 9.09 -16.67
N SER A 88 17.96 7.91 -17.28
CA SER A 88 18.48 7.65 -18.62
C SER A 88 17.38 7.48 -19.67
N ASP A 89 16.12 7.79 -19.33
CA ASP A 89 14.94 7.61 -20.18
C ASP A 89 14.72 6.14 -20.64
N GLU A 90 15.27 5.17 -19.92
CA GLU A 90 15.00 3.73 -20.15
C GLU A 90 13.69 3.30 -19.49
N LEU A 91 13.28 3.99 -18.41
CA LEU A 91 12.01 3.79 -17.71
C LEU A 91 11.24 5.10 -17.68
N ASP A 92 9.95 5.07 -18.06
CA ASP A 92 9.10 6.27 -18.01
C ASP A 92 8.60 6.58 -16.59
N VAL A 93 8.38 5.54 -15.77
CA VAL A 93 7.79 5.65 -14.43
C VAL A 93 8.42 4.60 -13.51
N ILE A 94 8.72 5.00 -12.28
CA ILE A 94 9.12 4.08 -11.21
C ILE A 94 8.24 4.26 -9.98
N SER A 95 8.08 3.19 -9.20
CA SER A 95 7.49 3.24 -7.87
C SER A 95 8.57 3.16 -6.79
N SER A 96 8.27 3.73 -5.63
CA SER A 96 9.10 3.65 -4.42
C SER A 96 10.58 4.02 -4.67
N PRO A 97 10.87 5.27 -5.10
CA PRO A 97 12.24 5.76 -5.11
C PRO A 97 12.79 5.79 -3.68
N ASN A 98 14.11 5.90 -3.52
CA ASN A 98 14.70 6.01 -2.21
C ASN A 98 14.28 7.34 -1.56
N LEU A 99 13.55 7.25 -0.44
CA LEU A 99 12.98 8.41 0.26
C LEU A 99 14.04 9.44 0.66
N ALA A 100 15.25 8.99 1.02
CA ALA A 100 16.36 9.87 1.38
C ALA A 100 16.82 10.75 0.22
N THR A 101 16.60 10.32 -1.01
CA THR A 101 17.08 10.97 -2.23
C THR A 101 15.96 11.45 -3.16
N ALA A 102 14.70 11.12 -2.86
CA ALA A 102 13.53 11.46 -3.67
C ALA A 102 13.40 12.97 -3.95
N SER A 103 13.60 13.82 -2.94
CA SER A 103 13.59 15.29 -3.12
C SER A 103 14.67 15.77 -4.10
N ARG A 104 15.84 15.13 -4.12
CA ARG A 104 16.91 15.45 -5.08
C ARG A 104 16.58 14.95 -6.48
N LEU A 105 15.98 13.76 -6.58
CA LEU A 105 15.53 13.18 -7.84
C LEU A 105 14.53 14.10 -8.54
N GLY A 106 13.53 14.61 -7.81
CA GLY A 106 12.52 15.55 -8.33
C GLY A 106 13.01 16.97 -8.63
N LYS A 107 14.28 17.29 -8.37
CA LYS A 107 14.90 18.56 -8.82
C LYS A 107 15.52 18.44 -10.21
N ARG A 108 15.59 17.24 -10.78
CA ARG A 108 16.13 17.05 -12.12
C ARG A 108 15.10 17.49 -13.17
N PRO A 109 15.51 18.20 -14.23
CA PRO A 109 14.63 18.51 -15.35
C PRO A 109 14.02 17.23 -15.93
N GLY A 110 12.71 17.24 -16.19
CA GLY A 110 11.98 16.11 -16.79
C GLY A 110 11.53 15.03 -15.81
N ILE A 111 11.87 15.12 -14.52
CA ILE A 111 11.44 14.15 -13.51
C ILE A 111 10.55 14.82 -12.47
N ASP A 112 9.31 14.38 -12.41
CA ASP A 112 8.36 14.75 -11.35
C ASP A 112 8.27 13.63 -10.31
N VAL A 113 8.38 14.00 -9.03
CA VAL A 113 8.16 13.07 -7.92
C VAL A 113 6.81 13.35 -7.28
N PHE A 114 5.90 12.39 -7.41
CA PHE A 114 4.56 12.47 -6.84
C PHE A 114 4.51 11.81 -5.47
N TYR A 115 3.87 12.49 -4.52
CA TYR A 115 3.50 11.93 -3.24
C TYR A 115 1.99 12.06 -3.05
N THR A 116 1.36 10.99 -2.58
CA THR A 116 -0.07 10.99 -2.26
C THR A 116 -0.30 10.36 -0.89
N ASN A 117 -1.28 10.88 -0.17
CA ASN A 117 -1.72 10.26 1.08
C ASN A 117 -2.52 9.01 0.72
N GLY A 118 -1.92 7.84 0.98
CA GLY A 118 -2.58 6.55 0.87
C GLY A 118 -3.12 6.04 2.20
N ASN A 119 -3.68 4.83 2.17
CA ASN A 119 -4.08 4.08 3.36
C ASN A 119 -3.09 2.94 3.70
N GLN A 120 -1.87 2.98 3.15
CA GLN A 120 -0.81 2.05 3.53
C GLN A 120 -0.47 2.25 5.02
N HIS A 121 -0.44 1.14 5.76
CA HIS A 121 -0.19 1.16 7.21
C HIS A 121 1.10 0.39 7.52
N CYS A 122 2.11 1.09 8.02
CA CYS A 122 3.31 0.47 8.58
C CYS A 122 3.04 0.09 10.04
N THR A 123 3.15 -1.20 10.37
CA THR A 123 2.83 -1.71 11.71
C THR A 123 3.93 -2.62 12.24
N LEU A 124 3.93 -2.78 13.56
CA LEU A 124 4.65 -3.83 14.28
C LEU A 124 3.61 -4.72 14.99
N PRO A 125 3.10 -5.76 14.31
CA PRO A 125 2.09 -6.64 14.90
C PRO A 125 2.64 -7.36 16.14
N MET A 126 1.89 -7.29 17.23
CA MET A 126 2.14 -8.05 18.46
C MET A 126 1.07 -9.13 18.57
N LEU A 127 1.46 -10.38 18.42
CA LEU A 127 0.54 -11.51 18.40
C LEU A 127 0.03 -11.78 19.83
N ASN A 128 -1.23 -11.46 20.10
CA ASN A 128 -1.82 -11.55 21.44
C ASN A 128 -1.84 -12.97 22.04
N ASN A 129 -1.63 -14.01 21.23
CA ASN A 129 -1.52 -15.40 21.65
C ASN A 129 -0.07 -15.87 21.86
N VAL A 130 0.91 -14.98 21.72
CA VAL A 130 2.33 -15.25 21.95
C VAL A 130 2.82 -14.40 23.11
N ALA A 131 3.36 -15.04 24.16
CA ALA A 131 3.95 -14.30 25.28
C ALA A 131 5.12 -13.41 24.79
N PRO A 132 5.27 -12.17 25.30
CA PRO A 132 4.49 -11.56 26.38
C PRO A 132 3.27 -10.74 25.90
N PHE A 133 2.91 -10.79 24.61
CA PHE A 133 1.98 -9.85 23.99
C PHE A 133 0.49 -10.10 24.28
N GLY A 134 0.17 -11.20 24.97
CA GLY A 134 -1.15 -11.38 25.59
C GLY A 134 -1.41 -10.45 26.78
N ASP A 135 -0.35 -9.90 27.38
CA ASP A 135 -0.46 -8.89 28.43
C ASP A 135 -0.46 -7.47 27.83
N ASN A 136 -1.53 -6.73 28.08
CA ASN A 136 -1.67 -5.35 27.64
C ASN A 136 -0.57 -4.43 28.21
N ASN A 137 -0.02 -4.72 29.39
CA ASN A 137 1.10 -3.96 29.94
C ASN A 137 2.37 -4.13 29.10
N ALA A 138 2.66 -5.33 28.60
CA ALA A 138 3.78 -5.54 27.68
C ALA A 138 3.60 -4.78 26.36
N VAL A 139 2.37 -4.78 25.82
CA VAL A 139 1.99 -4.05 24.61
C VAL A 139 2.14 -2.54 24.81
N MET A 140 1.62 -1.99 25.91
CA MET A 140 1.70 -0.56 26.22
C MET A 140 3.13 -0.10 26.48
N ALA A 141 3.95 -0.92 27.13
CA ALA A 141 5.37 -0.64 27.32
C ALA A 141 6.07 -0.39 25.98
N LEU A 142 5.85 -1.26 24.99
CA LEU A 142 6.43 -1.09 23.65
C LEU A 142 5.87 0.12 22.90
N LYS A 143 4.56 0.37 22.98
CA LYS A 143 3.92 1.52 22.31
C LYS A 143 4.45 2.88 22.77
N TYR A 144 4.88 2.98 24.03
CA TYR A 144 5.50 4.18 24.61
C TYR A 144 7.02 4.23 24.44
N ALA A 145 7.68 3.07 24.23
CA ALA A 145 9.12 2.98 24.01
C ALA A 145 9.56 3.29 22.57
N ILE A 146 8.62 3.45 21.63
CA ILE A 146 8.90 3.76 20.22
C ILE A 146 8.70 5.25 19.97
N ASP A 147 9.77 5.94 19.57
CA ASP A 147 9.71 7.31 19.08
C ASP A 147 9.28 7.32 17.60
N ARG A 148 7.97 7.49 17.38
CA ARG A 148 7.38 7.54 16.04
C ARG A 148 7.79 8.80 15.27
N GLN A 149 8.09 9.89 15.98
CA GLN A 149 8.53 11.14 15.36
C GLN A 149 9.94 10.99 14.81
N GLU A 150 10.84 10.39 15.61
CA GLU A 150 12.19 10.06 15.16
C GLU A 150 12.16 9.13 13.93
N TRP A 151 11.24 8.15 13.90
CA TRP A 151 11.07 7.26 12.74
C TRP A 151 10.57 8.00 11.50
N LEU A 152 9.60 8.91 11.67
CA LEU A 152 9.11 9.74 10.57
C LEU A 152 10.23 10.57 9.95
N GLU A 153 11.12 11.12 10.78
CA GLU A 153 12.23 11.95 10.32
C GLU A 153 13.37 11.12 9.72
N LYS A 154 13.80 10.05 10.38
CA LYS A 154 15.01 9.31 10.02
C LYS A 154 14.78 8.16 9.04
N ILE A 155 13.61 7.54 9.04
CA ILE A 155 13.29 6.38 8.19
C ILE A 155 12.44 6.84 7.00
N TRP A 156 11.41 7.64 7.26
CA TRP A 156 10.46 8.07 6.23
C TRP A 156 10.80 9.41 5.60
N PHE A 157 11.77 10.16 6.14
CA PHE A 157 12.20 11.47 5.63
C PHE A 157 11.04 12.45 5.43
N GLY A 158 10.00 12.37 6.28
CA GLY A 158 8.79 13.19 6.19
C GLY A 158 7.75 12.73 5.16
N TYR A 159 7.98 11.65 4.42
CA TYR A 159 7.03 11.08 3.44
C TYR A 159 6.01 10.12 4.05
N ALA A 160 5.63 10.33 5.32
CA ALA A 160 4.60 9.58 6.01
C ALA A 160 3.86 10.47 7.02
N SER A 161 2.79 9.94 7.60
CA SER A 161 2.12 10.55 8.75
C SER A 161 2.28 9.66 9.97
N LEU A 162 2.33 10.26 11.17
CA LEU A 162 2.34 9.49 12.42
C LEU A 162 1.09 8.60 12.52
N GLY A 163 1.32 7.32 12.81
CA GLY A 163 0.25 6.39 13.16
C GLY A 163 -0.16 6.55 14.63
N ASN A 164 -1.44 6.30 14.92
CA ASN A 164 -1.98 6.36 16.28
C ASN A 164 -2.60 5.03 16.75
N ASP A 165 -2.00 3.91 16.33
CA ASP A 165 -2.46 2.54 16.60
C ASP A 165 -3.88 2.23 16.11
N VAL A 166 -4.35 2.96 15.09
CA VAL A 166 -5.61 2.73 14.39
C VAL A 166 -5.30 2.36 12.93
N PRO A 167 -5.97 1.36 12.35
CA PRO A 167 -5.70 0.91 10.99
C PRO A 167 -6.34 1.79 9.91
N ILE A 168 -6.92 2.93 10.30
CA ILE A 168 -7.63 3.84 9.39
C ILE A 168 -6.71 5.00 9.01
N GLY A 169 -6.27 5.00 7.75
CA GLY A 169 -5.35 5.99 7.20
C GLY A 169 -6.00 7.35 6.86
N PRO A 170 -5.19 8.38 6.58
CA PRO A 170 -5.64 9.75 6.34
C PRO A 170 -6.51 9.94 5.09
N ALA A 171 -6.48 9.01 4.13
CA ALA A 171 -7.32 9.06 2.94
C ALA A 171 -8.74 8.50 3.19
N ASN A 172 -9.02 7.94 4.37
CA ASN A 172 -10.34 7.43 4.72
C ASN A 172 -11.15 8.50 5.47
N GLN A 173 -12.37 8.78 4.98
CA GLN A 173 -13.28 9.77 5.56
C GLN A 173 -13.71 9.46 7.01
N PHE A 174 -13.60 8.20 7.44
CA PHE A 174 -13.94 7.75 8.79
C PHE A 174 -12.75 7.71 9.74
N ARG A 175 -11.61 8.32 9.35
CA ARG A 175 -10.45 8.42 10.24
C ARG A 175 -10.78 9.27 11.47
N ALA A 176 -10.45 8.73 12.65
CA ALA A 176 -10.54 9.48 13.89
C ALA A 176 -9.62 10.71 13.87
N THR A 177 -10.16 11.83 14.32
CA THR A 177 -9.42 13.08 14.56
C THR A 177 -8.53 12.97 15.79
N ASN A 178 -7.57 13.89 15.92
CA ASN A 178 -6.73 13.96 17.12
C ASN A 178 -7.52 14.39 18.37
N ASP A 179 -8.67 15.04 18.20
CA ASP A 179 -9.57 15.39 19.30
C ASP A 179 -10.32 14.16 19.83
N GLU A 180 -10.70 13.24 18.93
CA GLU A 180 -11.33 11.97 19.31
C GLU A 180 -10.33 10.97 19.88
N ILE A 181 -9.13 10.87 19.30
CA ILE A 181 -8.05 10.00 19.76
C ILE A 181 -6.73 10.78 19.71
N PRO A 182 -6.27 11.31 20.87
CA PRO A 182 -4.99 12.02 20.96
C PRO A 182 -3.82 11.15 20.50
N GLN A 183 -2.84 11.78 19.85
CA GLN A 183 -1.62 11.10 19.42
C GLN A 183 -0.87 10.56 20.64
N ARG A 184 -0.45 9.29 20.57
CA ARG A 184 0.41 8.71 21.59
C ARG A 184 1.85 9.16 21.39
N GLU A 185 2.32 9.89 22.39
CA GLU A 185 3.68 10.39 22.48
C GLU A 185 4.66 9.32 22.99
N TYR A 186 5.93 9.50 22.64
CA TYR A 186 7.04 8.76 23.20
C TYR A 186 7.26 9.12 24.67
N ASP A 187 7.34 8.11 25.56
CA ASP A 187 7.44 8.32 27.01
C ASP A 187 8.10 7.10 27.68
N LEU A 188 9.41 7.20 27.95
CA LEU A 188 10.16 6.09 28.55
C LEU A 188 9.78 5.81 30.00
N ASP A 189 9.26 6.78 30.73
CA ASP A 189 8.87 6.57 32.12
C ASP A 189 7.55 5.80 32.19
N LYS A 190 6.57 6.13 31.32
CA LYS A 190 5.39 5.28 31.11
C LYS A 190 5.77 3.90 30.58
N ALA A 191 6.70 3.81 29.63
CA ALA A 191 7.16 2.52 29.12
C ALA A 191 7.69 1.63 30.25
N LYS A 192 8.57 2.15 31.12
CA LYS A 192 9.08 1.44 32.30
C LYS A 192 7.97 1.08 33.29
N TYR A 193 7.03 1.99 33.53
CA TYR A 193 5.89 1.74 34.42
C TYR A 193 5.07 0.53 33.96
N TYR A 194 4.69 0.50 32.68
CA TYR A 194 3.95 -0.63 32.11
C TYR A 194 4.78 -1.90 32.09
N LEU A 195 6.07 -1.80 31.74
CA LEU A 195 6.98 -2.93 31.74
C LEU A 195 7.08 -3.57 33.13
N ASN A 196 7.10 -2.80 34.21
CA ASN A 196 7.16 -3.31 35.58
C ASN A 196 5.81 -3.80 36.11
N SER A 197 4.71 -3.37 35.50
CA SER A 197 3.34 -3.75 35.88
C SER A 197 2.84 -4.99 35.13
N ARG A 198 3.68 -5.58 34.26
CA ARG A 198 3.35 -6.76 33.48
C ARG A 198 3.20 -8.01 34.36
N SER A 199 2.28 -8.88 33.97
CA SER A 199 2.12 -10.24 34.49
C SER A 199 2.97 -11.21 33.66
N PHE A 200 3.62 -12.15 34.35
CA PHE A 200 4.39 -13.23 33.71
C PHE A 200 3.52 -14.45 33.46
#